data_AF-A0A2W1FM96-F1
#
_entry.id   AF-A0A2W1FM96-F1
#
_cell.length_a   1.000
_cell.length_b   1.000
_cell.length_c   1.000
_cell.angle_alpha   90.00
_cell.angle_beta   90.00
_cell.angle_gamma   90.00
#
_symmetry.space_group_name_H-M   'P 1'
#
loop_
_entity.id
_entity.type
_entity.pdbx_description
1 polymer ?
#
loop_
_entity_poly.entity_id
_entity_poly.type
_entity_poly.pdbx_seq_one_letter_code
_entity_poly.pdbx_strand_id
1 'polypeptide(L)'
;MSDHRQIPRAPHTQINMNFNFNCFASDWQVPVSYEHPFVAHIRKVVLEYRIQSASHFNITIEVAQAMHDKNPPLSSLLHPSFLPYVGFYNFGTAPIIALCRPRALPSGKKQPNMSSNSVEVLLKDKFVPLARFLGRNFPKYKTPVGAEALGQWWQANGKTFNWTGLPTELKERIVQFCMHRSELPPLSKKSMYRTRGPHEVTAHLGSWSALLRVSHQVRAISLRLCLAGSSDLKYDKGLCIFAEGGGDLKNAIRRLTKFPQLLQPNNASITTDEKTSMLINTYKYFPKIYPHLERFATFGHGIRKVCIRLSFIDTMHFFKVETAGFAQYRKPCHIDFEVFERLPRLNQLIIFLPGRNYILTDMPRQQGPPIFGDEPCPRILHRLIYERVAEVLAKYPFVTLLNFMDEIEELRYKTLRKEAMNSLRFSEKDLSELYTEDGGGIELEESVWPGVYKKNVGQVNRAFVFDSFWPPQCRCQVRCKEIF
;
A
#
# COMPACT_ATOMS: atom_id res chain seq x y z
N MET A 1 -82.27 26.67 -40.74
CA MET A 1 -81.30 27.62 -40.16
C MET A 1 -80.34 26.84 -39.27
N SER A 2 -79.08 26.70 -39.67
CA SER A 2 -77.92 26.45 -38.79
C SER A 2 -76.68 26.52 -39.67
N ASP A 3 -75.94 27.62 -39.51
CA ASP A 3 -74.77 28.02 -40.28
C ASP A 3 -73.62 27.01 -40.19
N HIS A 4 -73.13 26.59 -41.35
CA HIS A 4 -71.81 25.99 -41.49
C HIS A 4 -70.72 27.06 -41.34
N ARG A 5 -70.17 27.20 -40.13
CA ARG A 5 -68.89 27.91 -39.93
C ARG A 5 -67.73 26.96 -40.15
N GLN A 6 -67.14 27.04 -41.33
CA GLN A 6 -65.83 26.48 -41.65
C GLN A 6 -64.76 27.15 -40.75
N ILE A 7 -63.99 26.32 -40.03
CA ILE A 7 -62.82 26.76 -39.26
C ILE A 7 -61.66 26.95 -40.24
N PRO A 8 -60.97 28.10 -40.26
CA PRO A 8 -59.88 28.35 -41.19
C PRO A 8 -58.64 27.50 -40.87
N ARG A 9 -58.06 26.88 -41.91
CA ARG A 9 -56.73 26.25 -41.84
C ARG A 9 -55.69 27.32 -41.54
N ALA A 10 -54.92 27.12 -40.46
CA ALA A 10 -53.75 27.95 -40.15
C ALA A 10 -52.67 27.78 -41.24
N PRO A 11 -51.92 28.84 -41.56
CA PRO A 11 -50.98 28.84 -42.69
C PRO A 11 -49.77 27.95 -42.42
N HIS A 12 -49.35 27.21 -43.46
CA HIS A 12 -48.05 26.56 -43.52
C HIS A 12 -46.94 27.61 -43.54
N THR A 13 -46.41 27.98 -42.38
CA THR A 13 -45.15 28.72 -42.30
C THR A 13 -43.99 27.73 -42.38
N GLN A 14 -43.38 27.61 -43.57
CA GLN A 14 -42.04 27.03 -43.68
C GLN A 14 -41.10 27.87 -42.79
N ILE A 15 -40.59 27.28 -41.71
CA ILE A 15 -39.57 27.90 -40.87
C ILE A 15 -38.26 27.87 -41.66
N ASN A 16 -37.98 28.96 -42.35
CA ASN A 16 -36.71 29.16 -43.06
C ASN A 16 -35.60 29.36 -42.00
N MET A 17 -34.79 28.33 -41.76
CA MET A 17 -33.65 28.38 -40.84
C MET A 17 -32.40 28.90 -41.58
N ASN A 18 -32.40 30.19 -41.93
CA ASN A 18 -31.21 30.84 -42.46
C ASN A 18 -30.29 31.24 -41.30
N PHE A 19 -29.34 30.38 -40.98
CA PHE A 19 -28.22 30.72 -40.13
C PHE A 19 -26.94 30.80 -40.95
N ASN A 20 -26.34 32.00 -41.06
CA ASN A 20 -24.99 32.18 -41.61
C ASN A 20 -23.98 31.97 -40.47
N PHE A 21 -23.21 30.87 -40.49
CA PHE A 21 -22.24 30.56 -39.43
C PHE A 21 -20.81 30.37 -39.97
N ASN A 22 -19.86 31.06 -39.35
CA ASN A 22 -18.46 30.62 -39.32
C ASN A 22 -18.31 29.58 -38.19
N CYS A 23 -18.05 28.32 -38.56
CA CYS A 23 -18.14 27.16 -37.67
C CYS A 23 -17.03 27.02 -36.59
N PHE A 24 -16.10 27.97 -36.48
CA PHE A 24 -14.95 27.88 -35.57
C PHE A 24 -14.85 29.01 -34.53
N ALA A 25 -15.73 30.00 -34.58
CA ALA A 25 -15.77 31.09 -33.62
C ALA A 25 -17.00 30.94 -32.69
N SER A 26 -16.88 31.43 -31.46
CA SER A 26 -17.94 31.43 -30.43
C SER A 26 -19.16 32.29 -30.80
N ASP A 27 -19.17 32.86 -32.01
CA ASP A 27 -20.09 33.90 -32.51
C ASP A 27 -21.55 33.46 -32.58
N TRP A 28 -21.83 32.16 -32.45
CA TRP A 28 -23.19 31.64 -32.41
C TRP A 28 -23.79 31.60 -31.00
N GLN A 29 -22.98 31.74 -29.94
CA GLN A 29 -23.43 31.57 -28.55
C GLN A 29 -23.72 32.91 -27.88
N VAL A 30 -24.84 32.99 -27.16
CA VAL A 30 -25.08 34.10 -26.22
C VAL A 30 -24.12 33.96 -25.03
N PRO A 31 -23.47 35.04 -24.55
CA PRO A 31 -22.63 34.96 -23.36
C PRO A 31 -23.45 34.49 -22.15
N VAL A 32 -22.84 33.70 -21.26
CA VAL A 32 -23.53 33.06 -20.11
C VAL A 32 -24.31 34.04 -19.23
N SER A 33 -23.84 35.29 -19.09
CA SER A 33 -24.53 36.35 -18.33
C SER A 33 -25.85 36.80 -18.95
N TYR A 34 -26.08 36.53 -20.23
CA TYR A 34 -27.28 36.88 -21.00
C TYR A 34 -28.10 35.65 -21.40
N GLU A 35 -27.74 34.46 -20.92
CA GLU A 35 -28.52 33.26 -21.16
C GLU A 35 -29.73 33.19 -20.24
N HIS A 36 -30.85 32.71 -20.78
CA HIS A 36 -32.04 32.47 -19.98
C HIS A 36 -31.78 31.33 -18.97
N PRO A 37 -32.28 31.42 -17.71
CA PRO A 37 -32.08 30.38 -16.68
C PRO A 37 -32.50 28.95 -17.09
N PHE A 38 -33.42 28.84 -18.05
CA PHE A 38 -33.81 27.55 -18.64
C PHE A 38 -32.64 26.79 -19.26
N VAL A 39 -31.64 27.48 -19.82
CA VAL A 39 -30.46 26.87 -20.44
C VAL A 39 -29.62 26.15 -19.38
N ALA A 40 -29.52 26.72 -18.17
CA ALA A 40 -28.89 26.05 -17.04
C ALA A 40 -29.64 24.77 -16.63
N HIS A 41 -30.97 24.76 -16.74
CA HIS A 41 -31.76 23.53 -16.54
C HIS A 41 -31.50 22.50 -17.64
N ILE A 42 -31.42 22.91 -18.91
CA ILE A 42 -31.03 22.00 -20.01
C ILE A 42 -29.65 21.40 -19.76
N ARG A 43 -28.65 22.19 -19.32
CA ARG A 43 -27.33 21.70 -18.92
C ARG A 43 -27.43 20.63 -17.84
N LYS A 44 -28.28 20.82 -16.84
CA LYS A 44 -28.52 19.83 -15.78
C LYS A 44 -29.09 18.52 -16.34
N VAL A 45 -30.08 18.59 -17.24
CA VAL A 45 -30.66 17.39 -17.87
C VAL A 45 -29.64 16.66 -18.76
N VAL A 46 -28.79 17.40 -19.48
CA VAL A 46 -27.68 16.82 -20.26
C VAL A 46 -26.67 16.14 -19.33
N LEU A 47 -26.32 16.76 -18.20
CA LEU A 47 -25.44 16.16 -17.21
C LEU A 47 -26.02 14.85 -16.65
N GLU A 48 -27.31 14.83 -16.30
CA GLU A 48 -27.99 13.62 -15.83
C GLU A 48 -27.98 12.50 -16.89
N TYR A 49 -28.14 12.85 -18.17
CA TYR A 49 -27.97 11.91 -19.28
C TYR A 49 -26.54 11.37 -19.36
N ARG A 50 -25.53 12.25 -19.27
CA ARG A 50 -24.10 11.88 -19.31
C ARG A 50 -23.68 11.00 -18.14
N ILE A 51 -24.27 11.17 -16.96
CA ILE A 51 -23.93 10.38 -15.76
C ILE A 51 -24.52 8.95 -15.79
N GLN A 52 -25.43 8.63 -16.71
CA GLN A 52 -26.03 7.28 -16.77
C GLN A 52 -25.00 6.15 -16.94
N SER A 53 -23.90 6.40 -17.68
CA SER A 53 -22.76 5.48 -17.70
C SER A 53 -21.46 6.22 -18.07
N ALA A 54 -20.33 5.62 -17.74
CA ALA A 54 -19.01 6.16 -18.09
C ALA A 54 -18.85 6.45 -19.59
N SER A 55 -19.43 5.61 -20.46
CA SER A 55 -19.39 5.81 -21.91
C SER A 55 -20.20 7.03 -22.36
N HIS A 56 -21.31 7.37 -21.68
CA HIS A 56 -22.02 8.63 -21.97
C HIS A 56 -21.24 9.83 -21.44
N PHE A 57 -20.60 9.68 -20.29
CA PHE A 57 -19.83 10.76 -19.67
C PHE A 57 -18.61 11.17 -20.50
N ASN A 58 -17.96 10.18 -21.14
CA ASN A 58 -16.84 10.37 -22.05
C ASN A 58 -17.20 11.19 -23.31
N ILE A 59 -18.49 11.31 -23.63
CA ILE A 59 -18.96 12.22 -24.68
C ILE A 59 -19.16 13.58 -24.03
N THR A 60 -18.29 14.53 -24.37
CA THR A 60 -18.44 15.93 -23.99
C THR A 60 -19.58 16.54 -24.80
N ILE A 61 -20.65 16.95 -24.10
CA ILE A 61 -21.79 17.64 -24.67
C ILE A 61 -21.93 18.96 -23.92
N GLU A 62 -21.54 20.03 -24.59
CA GLU A 62 -21.70 21.40 -24.13
C GLU A 62 -23.02 21.95 -24.66
N VAL A 63 -23.61 22.86 -23.89
CA VAL A 63 -24.91 23.47 -24.17
C VAL A 63 -24.80 24.97 -23.99
N ALA A 64 -25.20 25.72 -25.00
CA ALA A 64 -25.28 27.17 -24.97
C ALA A 64 -26.53 27.67 -25.67
N GLN A 65 -27.04 28.83 -25.28
CA GLN A 65 -28.12 29.48 -26.01
C GLN A 65 -27.57 30.01 -27.35
N ALA A 66 -28.24 29.69 -28.46
CA ALA A 66 -27.84 30.21 -29.76
C ALA A 66 -28.31 31.65 -29.93
N MET A 67 -27.52 32.53 -30.55
CA MET A 67 -27.93 33.88 -30.92
C MET A 67 -29.03 33.80 -31.99
N HIS A 68 -30.23 34.28 -31.66
CA HIS A 68 -31.36 34.26 -32.58
C HIS A 68 -32.44 35.26 -32.17
N ASP A 69 -32.96 36.04 -33.13
CA ASP A 69 -33.91 37.14 -32.89
C ASP A 69 -35.24 36.68 -32.28
N LYS A 70 -35.62 35.43 -32.53
CA LYS A 70 -36.86 34.83 -31.98
C LYS A 70 -36.66 34.19 -30.60
N ASN A 71 -35.50 34.34 -29.98
CA ASN A 71 -35.33 33.88 -28.62
C ASN A 71 -36.20 34.70 -27.65
N PRO A 72 -36.80 34.04 -26.65
CA PRO A 72 -37.56 34.73 -25.63
C PRO A 72 -36.64 35.65 -24.79
N PRO A 73 -37.15 36.81 -24.34
CA PRO A 73 -36.36 37.74 -23.51
C PRO A 73 -35.99 37.11 -22.17
N LEU A 74 -34.88 37.57 -21.58
CA LEU A 74 -34.32 37.04 -20.33
C LEU A 74 -35.31 37.02 -19.15
N SER A 75 -36.24 37.97 -19.11
CA SER A 75 -37.26 38.13 -18.07
C SER A 75 -38.51 37.26 -18.26
N SER A 76 -38.58 36.46 -19.34
CA SER A 76 -39.75 35.66 -19.66
C SER A 76 -40.01 34.58 -18.61
N LEU A 77 -41.27 34.42 -18.22
CA LEU A 77 -41.69 33.28 -17.40
C LEU A 77 -41.73 31.99 -18.23
N LEU A 78 -41.41 30.87 -17.58
CA LEU A 78 -41.41 29.54 -18.19
C LEU A 78 -42.84 29.04 -18.43
N HIS A 79 -43.26 29.10 -19.68
CA HIS A 79 -44.54 28.57 -20.16
C HIS A 79 -44.31 27.49 -21.24
N PRO A 80 -45.23 26.54 -21.50
CA PRO A 80 -45.07 25.54 -22.58
C PRO A 80 -44.85 26.11 -24.00
N SER A 81 -45.15 27.39 -24.22
CA SER A 81 -44.88 28.12 -25.47
C SER A 81 -43.48 28.77 -25.50
N PHE A 82 -42.69 28.63 -24.44
CA PHE A 82 -41.33 29.13 -24.34
C PHE A 82 -40.39 28.28 -25.22
N LEU A 83 -39.79 28.91 -26.22
CA LEU A 83 -39.07 28.23 -27.32
C LEU A 83 -37.70 28.87 -27.62
N PRO A 84 -36.69 28.69 -26.76
CA PRO A 84 -35.33 29.12 -27.08
C PRO A 84 -34.64 28.21 -28.09
N TYR A 85 -33.78 28.80 -28.90
CA TYR A 85 -32.79 28.09 -29.72
C TYR A 85 -31.58 27.77 -28.86
N VAL A 86 -31.23 26.48 -28.82
CA VAL A 86 -30.16 25.95 -27.98
C VAL A 86 -29.23 25.11 -28.85
N GLY A 87 -27.94 25.39 -28.80
CA GLY A 87 -26.93 24.59 -29.48
C GLY A 87 -26.35 23.52 -28.57
N PHE A 88 -26.24 22.31 -29.10
CA PHE A 88 -25.56 21.18 -28.47
C PHE A 88 -24.31 20.85 -29.28
N TYR A 89 -23.15 20.82 -28.65
CA TYR A 89 -21.89 20.62 -29.37
C TYR A 89 -20.85 19.86 -28.56
N ASN A 90 -19.89 19.28 -29.29
CA ASN A 90 -18.67 18.69 -28.76
C ASN A 90 -17.47 19.43 -29.37
N PHE A 91 -16.35 19.53 -28.65
CA PHE A 91 -15.10 20.09 -29.16
C PHE A 91 -14.70 19.37 -30.46
N GLY A 92 -14.64 20.11 -31.56
CA GLY A 92 -14.34 19.58 -32.90
C GLY A 92 -15.55 19.21 -33.77
N THR A 93 -16.79 19.45 -33.33
CA THR A 93 -18.01 19.27 -34.14
C THR A 93 -18.81 20.57 -34.24
N ALA A 94 -19.45 20.78 -35.39
CA ALA A 94 -20.37 21.91 -35.56
C ALA A 94 -21.57 21.78 -34.60
N PRO A 95 -22.05 22.90 -34.02
CA PRO A 95 -23.15 22.87 -33.08
C PRO A 95 -24.45 22.43 -33.75
N ILE A 96 -25.19 21.53 -33.09
CA ILE A 96 -26.53 21.15 -33.49
C ILE A 96 -27.50 22.10 -32.78
N ILE A 97 -28.01 23.07 -33.53
CA ILE A 97 -28.98 24.04 -33.01
C ILE A 97 -30.38 23.44 -33.09
N ALA A 98 -31.09 23.46 -31.97
CA ALA A 98 -32.45 22.96 -31.90
C ALA A 98 -33.35 23.84 -31.03
N LEU A 99 -34.64 23.85 -31.36
CA LEU A 99 -35.68 24.49 -30.57
C LEU A 99 -36.02 23.62 -29.37
N CYS A 100 -35.86 24.17 -28.17
CA CYS A 100 -36.15 23.49 -26.91
C CYS A 100 -37.40 24.07 -26.25
N ARG A 101 -38.16 23.27 -25.51
CA ARG A 101 -39.27 23.75 -24.66
C ARG A 101 -39.39 22.98 -23.35
N PRO A 102 -39.96 23.58 -22.29
CA PRO A 102 -40.41 22.83 -21.14
C PRO A 102 -41.63 21.97 -21.50
N ARG A 103 -41.65 20.73 -21.02
CA ARG A 103 -42.77 19.79 -21.20
C ARG A 103 -43.96 20.26 -20.38
N ALA A 104 -45.12 20.37 -21.01
CA ALA A 104 -46.38 20.65 -20.32
C ALA A 104 -46.76 19.47 -19.42
N LEU A 105 -47.01 19.72 -18.13
CA LEU A 105 -47.58 18.72 -17.22
C LEU A 105 -49.10 18.60 -17.48
N PRO A 106 -49.67 17.39 -17.47
CA PRO A 106 -51.10 17.20 -17.69
C PRO A 106 -52.00 17.73 -16.55
N SER A 107 -51.45 18.16 -15.41
CA SER A 107 -52.20 18.80 -14.33
C SER A 107 -51.82 20.28 -14.23
N GLY A 108 -52.81 21.19 -14.22
CA GLY A 108 -52.68 22.66 -14.26
C GLY A 108 -51.92 23.36 -13.12
N LYS A 109 -50.71 22.91 -12.79
CA LYS A 109 -49.76 23.64 -11.95
C LYS A 109 -49.17 24.78 -12.78
N LYS A 110 -49.25 26.00 -12.25
CA LYS A 110 -48.81 27.26 -12.90
C LYS A 110 -47.31 27.33 -13.20
N GLN A 111 -46.51 26.37 -12.72
CA GLN A 111 -45.08 26.28 -13.05
C GLN A 111 -44.68 24.84 -13.43
N PRO A 112 -43.93 24.66 -14.53
CA PRO A 112 -43.43 23.35 -14.94
C PRO A 112 -42.44 22.82 -13.88
N ASN A 113 -42.66 21.60 -13.41
CA ASN A 113 -41.77 20.94 -12.47
C ASN A 113 -40.45 20.58 -13.19
N MET A 114 -39.34 21.18 -12.74
CA MET A 114 -38.00 21.09 -13.35
C MET A 114 -37.34 19.73 -13.09
N SER A 115 -37.95 18.66 -13.60
CA SER A 115 -37.42 17.28 -13.56
C SER A 115 -36.66 16.93 -14.86
N SER A 116 -35.87 15.87 -14.85
CA SER A 116 -35.09 15.38 -15.99
C SER A 116 -35.92 15.14 -17.27
N ASN A 117 -37.18 14.74 -17.11
CA ASN A 117 -38.13 14.45 -18.21
C ASN A 117 -38.92 15.69 -18.68
N SER A 118 -38.51 16.89 -18.26
CA SER A 118 -39.24 18.14 -18.51
C SER A 118 -38.75 18.93 -19.72
N VAL A 119 -37.79 18.44 -20.50
CA VAL A 119 -37.28 19.15 -21.69
C VAL A 119 -37.57 18.38 -22.96
N GLU A 120 -38.20 19.05 -23.92
CA GLU A 120 -38.45 18.54 -25.27
C GLU A 120 -37.71 19.36 -26.31
N VAL A 121 -37.27 18.69 -27.37
CA VAL A 121 -36.54 19.27 -28.50
C VAL A 121 -37.33 19.03 -29.78
N LEU A 122 -37.47 20.04 -30.63
CA LEU A 122 -38.13 19.90 -31.93
C LEU A 122 -37.23 19.13 -32.89
N LEU A 123 -37.69 17.97 -33.36
CA LEU A 123 -36.99 17.15 -34.35
C LEU A 123 -37.99 16.66 -35.40
N LYS A 124 -37.77 17.03 -36.68
CA LYS A 124 -38.66 16.68 -37.81
C LYS A 124 -40.14 16.99 -37.49
N ASP A 125 -40.41 18.24 -37.12
CA ASP A 125 -41.74 18.78 -36.81
C ASP A 125 -42.47 18.14 -35.61
N LYS A 126 -41.76 17.35 -34.80
CA LYS A 126 -42.31 16.76 -33.56
C LYS A 126 -41.40 17.07 -32.39
N PHE A 127 -41.99 17.46 -31.28
CA PHE A 127 -41.27 17.58 -30.01
C PHE A 127 -41.00 16.19 -29.44
N VAL A 128 -39.71 15.89 -29.21
CA VAL A 128 -39.25 14.63 -28.63
C VAL A 128 -38.50 14.90 -27.33
N PRO A 129 -38.47 13.94 -26.37
CA PRO A 129 -37.69 14.10 -25.15
C PRO A 129 -36.20 14.34 -25.45
N LEU A 130 -35.57 15.24 -24.70
CA LEU A 130 -34.16 15.60 -24.87
C LEU A 130 -33.23 14.36 -24.86
N ALA A 131 -33.47 13.39 -23.97
CA ALA A 131 -32.69 12.15 -23.94
C ALA A 131 -32.70 11.37 -25.27
N ARG A 132 -33.83 11.38 -26.00
CA ARG A 132 -33.94 10.74 -27.32
C ARG A 132 -33.15 11.51 -28.38
N PHE A 133 -33.17 12.84 -28.31
CA PHE A 133 -32.34 13.70 -29.17
C PHE A 133 -30.85 13.45 -28.92
N LEU A 134 -30.42 13.39 -27.66
CA LEU A 134 -29.02 13.13 -27.29
C LEU A 134 -28.56 11.75 -27.76
N GLY A 135 -29.34 10.70 -27.52
CA GLY A 135 -28.97 9.34 -27.93
C GLY A 135 -28.82 9.15 -29.45
N ARG A 136 -29.51 9.96 -30.25
CA ARG A 136 -29.42 9.90 -31.72
C ARG A 136 -28.23 10.69 -32.27
N ASN A 137 -27.97 11.88 -31.73
CA ASN A 137 -26.95 12.79 -32.27
C ASN A 137 -25.59 12.64 -31.58
N PHE A 138 -25.55 12.05 -30.39
CA PHE A 138 -24.33 11.80 -29.61
C PHE A 138 -24.25 10.30 -29.24
N PRO A 139 -24.00 9.42 -30.23
CA PRO A 139 -24.00 7.97 -30.01
C PRO A 139 -22.80 7.52 -29.17
N LYS A 140 -22.99 6.43 -28.42
CA LYS A 140 -21.92 5.78 -27.65
C LYS A 140 -20.97 5.07 -28.59
N TYR A 141 -19.68 5.36 -28.47
CA TYR A 141 -18.64 4.54 -29.09
C TYR A 141 -18.31 3.36 -28.16
N LYS A 142 -18.06 2.18 -28.74
CA LYS A 142 -17.61 0.98 -28.02
C LYS A 142 -16.13 1.06 -27.60
N THR A 143 -15.60 2.26 -27.43
CA THR A 143 -14.20 2.46 -27.02
C THR A 143 -14.09 2.35 -25.50
N PRO A 144 -12.99 1.77 -24.99
CA PRO A 144 -12.71 1.75 -23.56
C PRO A 144 -12.57 3.19 -23.04
N VAL A 145 -13.25 3.49 -21.94
CA VAL A 145 -13.22 4.81 -21.29
C VAL A 145 -11.91 4.97 -20.53
N GLY A 146 -11.23 6.09 -20.72
CA GLY A 146 -9.99 6.41 -20.01
C GLY A 146 -10.18 6.58 -18.50
N ALA A 147 -9.12 6.39 -17.72
CA ALA A 147 -9.17 6.47 -16.25
C ALA A 147 -9.63 7.84 -15.73
N GLU A 148 -9.27 8.93 -16.42
CA GLU A 148 -9.67 10.29 -16.06
C GLU A 148 -11.19 10.50 -16.20
N ALA A 149 -11.75 10.18 -17.38
CA ALA A 149 -13.18 10.27 -17.63
C ALA A 149 -13.99 9.35 -16.69
N LEU A 150 -13.46 8.16 -16.37
CA LEU A 150 -14.06 7.27 -15.39
C LEU A 150 -14.07 7.88 -13.98
N GLY A 151 -12.97 8.53 -13.59
CA GLY A 151 -12.83 9.22 -12.30
C GLY A 151 -13.80 10.39 -12.16
N GLN A 152 -13.89 11.25 -13.18
CA GLN A 152 -14.83 12.38 -13.22
C GLN A 152 -16.29 11.89 -13.22
N TRP A 153 -16.61 10.86 -13.99
CA TRP A 153 -17.92 10.22 -13.98
C TRP A 153 -18.29 9.70 -12.58
N TRP A 154 -17.34 9.02 -11.92
CA TRP A 154 -17.55 8.47 -10.58
C TRP A 154 -17.86 9.58 -9.56
N GLN A 155 -17.10 10.69 -9.60
CA GLN A 155 -17.33 11.86 -8.75
C GLN A 155 -18.70 12.50 -9.03
N ALA A 156 -19.07 12.65 -10.31
CA ALA A 156 -20.31 13.29 -10.71
C ALA A 156 -21.57 12.45 -10.40
N ASN A 157 -21.47 11.11 -10.41
CA ASN A 157 -22.60 10.22 -10.17
C ASN A 157 -23.09 10.23 -8.71
N GLY A 158 -22.25 10.68 -7.77
CA GLY A 158 -22.61 10.77 -6.35
C GLY A 158 -22.94 9.42 -5.69
N LYS A 159 -22.73 8.29 -6.39
CA LYS A 159 -22.97 6.95 -5.88
C LYS A 159 -21.83 6.49 -5.00
N THR A 160 -22.16 5.78 -3.94
CA THR A 160 -21.17 5.11 -3.08
C THR A 160 -20.82 3.74 -3.67
N PHE A 161 -19.53 3.39 -3.62
CA PHE A 161 -19.09 2.08 -4.09
C PHE A 161 -19.53 1.00 -3.10
N ASN A 162 -20.36 0.06 -3.55
CA ASN A 162 -20.83 -1.03 -2.71
C ASN A 162 -19.78 -2.15 -2.63
N TRP A 163 -18.88 -2.05 -1.66
CA TRP A 163 -17.90 -3.11 -1.40
C TRP A 163 -18.51 -4.42 -0.92
N THR A 164 -19.60 -4.40 -0.15
CA THR A 164 -20.16 -5.63 0.43
C THR A 164 -20.76 -6.53 -0.65
N GLY A 165 -21.43 -5.93 -1.63
CA GLY A 165 -22.07 -6.63 -2.75
C GLY A 165 -21.11 -7.21 -3.80
N LEU A 166 -19.80 -6.96 -3.70
CA LEU A 166 -18.84 -7.57 -4.63
C LEU A 166 -18.56 -9.04 -4.30
N PRO A 167 -18.44 -9.92 -5.32
CA PRO A 167 -17.88 -11.25 -5.15
C PRO A 167 -16.48 -11.22 -4.53
N THR A 168 -16.14 -12.26 -3.76
CA THR A 168 -14.86 -12.36 -3.05
C THR A 168 -13.68 -12.32 -4.01
N GLU A 169 -13.81 -12.97 -5.16
CA GLU A 169 -12.81 -13.07 -6.21
C GLU A 169 -12.51 -11.69 -6.80
N LEU A 170 -13.55 -10.86 -6.97
CA LEU A 170 -13.39 -9.51 -7.47
C LEU A 170 -12.74 -8.59 -6.43
N LYS A 171 -13.14 -8.71 -5.16
CA LYS A 171 -12.47 -8.01 -4.04
C LYS A 171 -10.99 -8.34 -4.02
N GLU A 172 -10.64 -9.62 -4.15
CA GLU A 172 -9.25 -10.08 -4.18
C GLU A 172 -8.47 -9.48 -5.35
N ARG A 173 -9.00 -9.54 -6.57
CA ARG A 173 -8.35 -8.94 -7.74
C ARG A 173 -8.13 -7.44 -7.59
N ILE A 174 -9.10 -6.70 -7.02
CA ILE A 174 -8.95 -5.26 -6.76
C ILE A 174 -7.84 -5.02 -5.75
N VAL A 175 -7.84 -5.73 -4.62
CA VAL A 175 -6.81 -5.58 -3.58
C VAL A 175 -5.43 -5.92 -4.15
N GLN A 176 -5.32 -7.02 -4.89
CA GLN A 176 -4.08 -7.44 -5.53
C GLN A 176 -3.57 -6.39 -6.52
N PHE A 177 -4.45 -5.82 -7.36
CA PHE A 177 -4.11 -4.74 -8.27
C PHE A 177 -3.59 -3.50 -7.52
N CYS A 178 -4.26 -3.10 -6.43
CA CYS A 178 -3.84 -1.98 -5.59
C CYS A 178 -2.47 -2.24 -4.94
N MET A 179 -2.23 -3.45 -4.44
CA MET A 179 -0.95 -3.83 -3.84
C MET A 179 0.19 -3.88 -4.88
N HIS A 180 -0.08 -4.40 -6.08
CA HIS A 180 0.91 -4.46 -7.16
C HIS A 180 1.37 -3.07 -7.59
N ARG A 181 0.44 -2.11 -7.66
CA ARG A 181 0.72 -0.71 -8.03
C ARG A 181 1.19 0.16 -6.87
N SER A 182 1.24 -0.38 -5.65
CA SER A 182 1.80 0.35 -4.53
C SER A 182 3.31 0.40 -4.68
N GLU A 183 3.86 1.60 -4.80
CA GLU A 183 5.27 1.80 -4.49
C GLU A 183 5.44 1.61 -2.98
N LEU A 184 6.36 0.74 -2.56
CA LEU A 184 6.75 0.73 -1.16
C LEU A 184 7.21 2.14 -0.80
N PRO A 185 6.69 2.74 0.28
CA PRO A 185 7.19 4.04 0.71
C PRO A 185 8.71 3.93 0.87
N PRO A 186 9.48 4.97 0.47
CA PRO A 186 10.90 4.99 0.74
C PRO A 186 11.08 4.72 2.23
N LEU A 187 12.09 3.91 2.57
CA LEU A 187 12.44 3.46 3.92
C LEU A 187 12.90 4.62 4.83
N SER A 188 12.33 5.81 4.66
CA SER A 188 12.60 7.00 5.43
C SER A 188 11.77 6.95 6.72
N LYS A 189 12.49 7.08 7.84
CA LYS A 189 11.95 7.08 9.21
C LYS A 189 10.75 8.02 9.39
N LYS A 190 10.69 9.15 8.68
CA LYS A 190 9.68 10.20 8.92
C LYS A 190 8.26 9.82 8.47
N SER A 191 8.11 8.92 7.50
CA SER A 191 6.79 8.46 7.01
C SER A 191 6.24 7.29 7.84
N MET A 192 7.11 6.33 8.20
CA MET A 192 6.70 5.10 8.90
C MET A 192 6.07 5.38 10.27
N TYR A 193 6.59 6.33 11.06
CA TYR A 193 6.10 6.54 12.44
C TYR A 193 4.75 7.28 12.58
N ARG A 194 4.16 7.81 11.49
CA ARG A 194 2.87 8.54 11.57
C ARG A 194 1.65 7.62 11.54
N THR A 195 1.79 6.37 11.10
CA THR A 195 0.66 5.43 10.96
C THR A 195 0.61 4.46 12.14
N ARG A 196 -0.43 4.50 12.98
CA ARG A 196 -0.61 3.44 14.02
C ARG A 196 -0.90 2.10 13.33
N GLY A 197 -0.20 1.03 13.71
CA GLY A 197 -0.49 -0.34 13.25
C GLY A 197 0.73 -1.09 12.68
N PRO A 198 0.54 -2.27 12.07
CA PRO A 198 1.60 -3.06 11.45
C PRO A 198 2.02 -2.44 10.11
N HIS A 199 3.07 -1.60 10.12
CA HIS A 199 3.53 -0.88 8.93
C HIS A 199 3.90 -1.80 7.77
N GLU A 200 4.43 -2.99 8.08
CA GLU A 200 4.80 -4.01 7.11
C GLU A 200 3.61 -4.45 6.25
N VAL A 201 2.39 -4.45 6.80
CA VAL A 201 1.16 -4.76 6.05
C VAL A 201 0.66 -3.52 5.31
N THR A 202 0.61 -2.37 5.99
CA THR A 202 0.06 -1.14 5.39
C THR A 202 0.92 -0.62 4.25
N ALA A 203 2.24 -0.86 4.29
CA ALA A 203 3.18 -0.46 3.27
C ALA A 203 2.92 -1.15 1.93
N HIS A 204 2.43 -2.40 1.93
CA HIS A 204 2.04 -3.08 0.68
C HIS A 204 0.85 -2.44 -0.03
N LEU A 205 0.04 -1.63 0.68
CA LEU A 205 -1.10 -0.93 0.09
C LEU A 205 -0.79 0.54 -0.23
N GLY A 206 0.21 1.15 0.42
CA GLY A 206 0.62 2.52 0.17
C GLY A 206 -0.53 3.52 0.26
N SER A 207 -0.78 4.25 -0.83
CA SER A 207 -1.90 5.20 -0.95
C SER A 207 -3.28 4.53 -0.80
N TRP A 208 -3.37 3.22 -1.03
CA TRP A 208 -4.58 2.42 -0.90
C TRP A 208 -4.79 1.86 0.52
N SER A 209 -4.02 2.28 1.51
CA SER A 209 -4.15 1.80 2.91
C SER A 209 -5.55 2.00 3.51
N ALA A 210 -6.33 2.95 2.97
CA ALA A 210 -7.74 3.15 3.33
C ALA A 210 -8.62 1.91 3.05
N LEU A 211 -8.23 1.01 2.13
CA LEU A 211 -8.93 -0.24 1.85
C LEU A 211 -9.07 -1.13 3.09
N LEU A 212 -8.12 -1.07 4.03
CA LEU A 212 -8.18 -1.83 5.27
C LEU A 212 -9.35 -1.39 6.18
N ARG A 213 -9.95 -0.21 5.96
CA ARG A 213 -11.09 0.28 6.73
C ARG A 213 -12.44 -0.16 6.16
N VAL A 214 -12.46 -0.73 4.95
CA VAL A 214 -13.69 -1.06 4.22
C VAL A 214 -14.45 -2.20 4.87
N SER A 215 -13.79 -3.33 5.15
CA SER A 215 -14.45 -4.50 5.76
C SER A 215 -13.44 -5.47 6.39
N HIS A 216 -13.93 -6.38 7.22
CA HIS A 216 -13.14 -7.50 7.73
C HIS A 216 -12.64 -8.42 6.60
N GLN A 217 -13.47 -8.66 5.59
CA GLN A 217 -13.11 -9.52 4.45
C GLN A 217 -11.95 -8.93 3.64
N VAL A 218 -11.97 -7.63 3.36
CA VAL A 218 -10.86 -6.95 2.65
C VAL A 218 -9.57 -6.99 3.45
N ARG A 219 -9.64 -6.85 4.79
CA ARG A 219 -8.48 -7.02 5.66
C ARG A 219 -7.92 -8.44 5.62
N ALA A 220 -8.78 -9.46 5.69
CA ALA A 220 -8.38 -10.86 5.63
C ALA A 220 -7.72 -11.20 4.28
N ILE A 221 -8.30 -10.73 3.17
CA ILE A 221 -7.71 -10.86 1.82
C ILE A 221 -6.34 -10.19 1.78
N SER A 222 -6.22 -8.94 2.24
CA SER A 222 -4.96 -8.18 2.23
C SER A 222 -3.88 -8.89 3.04
N LEU A 223 -4.22 -9.40 4.23
CA LEU A 223 -3.30 -10.14 5.09
C LEU A 223 -2.86 -11.47 4.47
N ARG A 224 -3.80 -12.21 3.87
CA ARG A 224 -3.48 -13.46 3.16
C ARG A 224 -2.53 -13.18 2.00
N LEU A 225 -2.79 -12.15 1.20
CA LEU A 225 -1.90 -11.73 0.11
C LEU A 225 -0.51 -11.31 0.62
N CYS A 226 -0.41 -10.61 1.75
CA CYS A 226 0.89 -10.28 2.34
C CYS A 226 1.65 -11.52 2.84
N LEU A 227 0.97 -12.45 3.51
CA LEU A 227 1.62 -13.59 4.20
C LEU A 227 1.90 -14.79 3.29
N ALA A 228 0.94 -15.12 2.42
CA ALA A 228 1.06 -16.21 1.46
C ALA A 228 1.69 -15.77 0.12
N GLY A 229 1.65 -14.47 -0.18
CA GLY A 229 2.05 -13.90 -1.46
C GLY A 229 1.11 -14.27 -2.60
N SER A 230 1.38 -13.72 -3.79
CA SER A 230 0.74 -14.07 -5.05
C SER A 230 1.77 -13.89 -6.17
N SER A 231 1.65 -14.68 -7.24
CA SER A 231 2.53 -14.59 -8.43
C SER A 231 2.57 -13.19 -9.03
N ASP A 232 1.46 -12.46 -8.93
CA ASP A 232 1.33 -11.15 -9.58
C ASP A 232 1.68 -10.00 -8.63
N LEU A 233 2.13 -10.27 -7.40
CA LEU A 233 2.61 -9.21 -6.51
C LEU A 233 4.08 -8.91 -6.81
N LYS A 234 4.41 -7.61 -6.82
CA LYS A 234 5.80 -7.13 -6.98
C LYS A 234 6.73 -7.60 -5.85
N TYR A 235 6.16 -8.02 -4.72
CA TYR A 235 6.88 -8.43 -3.52
C TYR A 235 6.61 -9.89 -3.19
N ASP A 236 7.68 -10.60 -2.85
CA ASP A 236 7.65 -12.01 -2.48
C ASP A 236 6.77 -12.29 -1.26
N LYS A 237 6.45 -13.57 -1.08
CA LYS A 237 5.66 -14.08 0.04
C LYS A 237 6.21 -13.58 1.39
N GLY A 238 5.33 -13.10 2.26
CA GLY A 238 5.65 -12.81 3.66
C GLY A 238 5.99 -11.35 3.97
N LEU A 239 6.13 -11.06 5.27
CA LEU A 239 6.46 -9.71 5.73
C LEU A 239 7.96 -9.46 5.64
N CYS A 240 8.32 -8.23 5.27
CA CYS A 240 9.70 -7.76 5.19
C CYS A 240 9.95 -6.68 6.25
N ILE A 241 11.04 -6.83 7.01
CA ILE A 241 11.52 -5.80 7.95
C ILE A 241 12.77 -5.13 7.38
N PHE A 242 12.80 -3.81 7.48
CA PHE A 242 14.03 -3.02 7.34
C PHE A 242 14.32 -2.32 8.67
N ALA A 243 15.53 -2.51 9.21
CA ALA A 243 15.94 -1.98 10.50
C ALA A 243 17.30 -1.27 10.42
N GLU A 244 17.38 -0.05 10.94
CA GLU A 244 18.63 0.72 11.08
C GLU A 244 19.21 0.54 12.50
N GLY A 245 19.50 -0.69 12.87
CA GLY A 245 20.05 -1.05 14.17
C GLY A 245 19.25 -2.15 14.88
N GLY A 246 19.85 -2.70 15.94
CA GLY A 246 19.17 -3.70 16.78
C GLY A 246 17.91 -3.15 17.47
N GLY A 247 17.94 -1.89 17.92
CA GLY A 247 16.78 -1.25 18.56
C GLY A 247 15.54 -1.20 17.65
N ASP A 248 15.73 -0.85 16.38
CA ASP A 248 14.67 -0.79 15.38
C ASP A 248 14.11 -2.17 15.08
N LEU A 249 14.98 -3.19 14.92
CA LEU A 249 14.57 -4.58 14.74
C LEU A 249 13.73 -5.07 15.93
N LYS A 250 14.20 -4.82 17.15
CA LYS A 250 13.49 -5.19 18.39
C LYS A 250 12.12 -4.56 18.44
N ASN A 251 12.01 -3.28 18.08
CA ASN A 251 10.74 -2.56 18.06
C ASN A 251 9.79 -3.10 16.99
N ALA A 252 10.28 -3.42 15.79
CA ALA A 252 9.48 -3.99 14.71
C ALA A 252 8.90 -5.36 15.12
N ILE A 253 9.74 -6.27 15.62
CA ILE A 253 9.30 -7.60 16.09
C ILE A 253 8.32 -7.46 17.27
N ARG A 254 8.64 -6.62 18.26
CA ARG A 254 7.73 -6.36 19.40
C ARG A 254 6.38 -5.78 18.97
N ARG A 255 6.34 -4.96 17.92
CA ARG A 255 5.09 -4.44 17.36
C ARG A 255 4.31 -5.54 16.67
N LEU A 256 4.94 -6.30 15.77
CA LEU A 256 4.28 -7.35 14.98
C LEU A 256 3.80 -8.52 15.84
N THR A 257 4.47 -8.81 16.95
CA THR A 257 4.06 -9.85 17.90
C THR A 257 2.77 -9.51 18.67
N LYS A 258 2.25 -8.28 18.58
CA LYS A 258 0.96 -7.90 19.18
C LYS A 258 -0.25 -8.29 18.32
N PHE A 259 -0.02 -8.69 17.06
CA PHE A 259 -1.09 -8.93 16.10
C PHE A 259 -1.17 -10.41 15.74
N PRO A 260 -2.25 -11.13 16.10
CA PRO A 260 -2.42 -12.54 15.70
C PRO A 260 -2.61 -12.66 14.18
N GLN A 261 -2.00 -13.68 13.57
CA GLN A 261 -2.28 -14.12 12.21
C GLN A 261 -3.64 -14.82 12.23
N LEU A 262 -4.74 -14.10 12.01
CA LEU A 262 -6.09 -14.68 11.91
C LEU A 262 -6.27 -15.40 10.55
N LEU A 263 -5.39 -16.35 10.24
CA LEU A 263 -5.38 -17.07 8.97
C LEU A 263 -6.38 -18.24 8.93
N GLN A 264 -6.69 -18.86 10.08
CA GLN A 264 -7.70 -19.91 10.15
C GLN A 264 -9.00 -19.37 10.79
N PRO A 265 -10.19 -19.81 10.32
CA PRO A 265 -11.48 -19.39 10.87
C PRO A 265 -11.67 -19.74 12.35
N ASN A 266 -10.91 -20.73 12.86
CA ASN A 266 -10.89 -21.15 14.26
C ASN A 266 -9.70 -20.57 15.04
N ASN A 267 -8.97 -19.60 14.50
CA ASN A 267 -7.97 -18.88 15.28
C ASN A 267 -8.71 -18.09 16.34
N ALA A 268 -8.77 -18.72 17.52
CA ALA A 268 -9.60 -18.33 18.64
C ALA A 268 -9.56 -16.82 18.84
N SER A 269 -10.74 -16.22 18.93
CA SER A 269 -10.89 -15.00 19.71
C SER A 269 -10.13 -15.23 21.01
N ILE A 270 -9.19 -14.35 21.32
CA ILE A 270 -8.25 -14.43 22.44
C ILE A 270 -9.02 -14.73 23.74
N THR A 271 -9.24 -16.00 24.05
CA THR A 271 -9.74 -16.44 25.33
C THR A 271 -8.56 -16.33 26.28
N THR A 272 -8.70 -15.46 27.26
CA THR A 272 -7.66 -15.09 28.23
C THR A 272 -7.65 -16.06 29.41
N ASP A 273 -7.70 -17.36 29.16
CA ASP A 273 -7.36 -18.35 30.19
C ASP A 273 -5.84 -18.44 30.34
N GLU A 274 -5.39 -18.69 31.56
CA GLU A 274 -3.95 -18.71 31.89
C GLU A 274 -3.19 -19.79 31.10
N LYS A 275 -3.84 -20.93 30.83
CA LYS A 275 -3.27 -22.02 30.03
C LYS A 275 -3.04 -21.61 28.58
N THR A 276 -4.04 -20.99 27.93
CA THR A 276 -3.85 -20.45 26.57
C THR A 276 -2.78 -19.36 26.52
N SER A 277 -2.71 -18.50 27.54
CA SER A 277 -1.64 -17.48 27.65
C SER A 277 -0.25 -18.11 27.73
N MET A 278 -0.10 -19.20 28.50
CA MET A 278 1.15 -19.97 28.55
C MET A 278 1.49 -20.55 27.18
N LEU A 279 0.54 -21.19 26.48
CA LEU A 279 0.76 -21.74 25.13
C LEU A 279 1.15 -20.66 24.10
N ILE A 280 0.51 -19.50 24.15
CA ILE A 280 0.85 -18.34 23.31
C ILE A 280 2.29 -17.90 23.57
N ASN A 281 2.69 -17.78 24.84
CA ASN A 281 4.04 -17.40 25.20
C ASN A 281 5.07 -18.45 24.78
N THR A 282 4.78 -19.74 24.98
CA THR A 282 5.62 -20.85 24.53
C THR A 282 5.88 -20.77 23.03
N TYR A 283 4.84 -20.65 22.21
CA TYR A 283 5.01 -20.54 20.75
C TYR A 283 5.74 -19.25 20.34
N LYS A 284 5.47 -18.12 21.01
CA LYS A 284 6.11 -16.83 20.73
C LYS A 284 7.63 -16.86 20.87
N TYR A 285 8.16 -17.63 21.82
CA TYR A 285 9.61 -17.73 22.05
C TYR A 285 10.25 -18.91 21.33
N PHE A 286 9.50 -19.99 21.11
CA PHE A 286 10.03 -21.25 20.58
C PHE A 286 9.17 -21.83 19.43
N PRO A 287 8.94 -21.07 18.34
CA PRO A 287 8.01 -21.48 17.29
C PRO A 287 8.50 -22.69 16.49
N LYS A 288 9.83 -22.87 16.36
CA LYS A 288 10.44 -24.03 15.68
C LYS A 288 10.30 -25.33 16.49
N ILE A 289 10.31 -25.24 17.81
CA ILE A 289 10.20 -26.40 18.71
C ILE A 289 8.74 -26.86 18.83
N TYR A 290 7.79 -25.93 18.78
CA TYR A 290 6.36 -26.21 18.96
C TYR A 290 5.53 -25.86 17.70
N PRO A 291 5.79 -26.47 16.53
CA PRO A 291 5.08 -26.12 15.29
C PRO A 291 3.57 -26.40 15.36
N HIS A 292 3.13 -27.37 16.17
CA HIS A 292 1.72 -27.68 16.40
C HIS A 292 0.93 -26.55 17.08
N LEU A 293 1.62 -25.54 17.64
CA LEU A 293 1.02 -24.34 18.22
C LEU A 293 0.86 -23.18 17.22
N GLU A 294 1.05 -23.42 15.91
CA GLU A 294 0.98 -22.40 14.86
C GLU A 294 -0.32 -21.57 14.87
N ARG A 295 -1.43 -22.11 15.37
CA ARG A 295 -2.68 -21.36 15.59
C ARG A 295 -2.52 -20.08 16.42
N PHE A 296 -1.48 -20.00 17.25
CA PHE A 296 -1.12 -18.82 18.06
C PHE A 296 -0.12 -17.89 17.35
N ALA A 297 0.17 -18.12 16.07
CA ALA A 297 1.09 -17.30 15.31
C ALA A 297 0.62 -15.85 15.26
N THR A 298 1.57 -14.96 15.50
CA THR A 298 1.44 -13.50 15.36
C THR A 298 2.14 -13.03 14.08
N PHE A 299 1.91 -11.79 13.63
CA PHE A 299 2.55 -11.27 12.43
C PHE A 299 4.07 -11.34 12.49
N GLY A 300 4.67 -11.33 13.69
CA GLY A 300 6.10 -11.59 13.87
C GLY A 300 6.54 -12.92 13.26
N HIS A 301 5.74 -13.97 13.39
CA HIS A 301 6.05 -15.30 12.80
C HIS A 301 5.86 -15.34 11.27
N GLY A 302 5.29 -14.28 10.68
CA GLY A 302 5.04 -14.14 9.25
C GLY A 302 6.16 -13.38 8.53
N ILE A 303 7.18 -12.96 9.27
CA ILE A 303 8.38 -12.32 8.72
C ILE A 303 9.15 -13.36 7.92
N ARG A 304 9.41 -13.06 6.65
CA ARG A 304 10.21 -13.90 5.75
C ARG A 304 11.50 -13.25 5.29
N LYS A 305 11.59 -11.92 5.38
CA LYS A 305 12.79 -11.18 4.99
C LYS A 305 13.16 -10.18 6.08
N VAL A 306 14.42 -10.22 6.51
CA VAL A 306 14.96 -9.23 7.43
C VAL A 306 16.16 -8.57 6.78
N CYS A 307 16.09 -7.25 6.69
CA CYS A 307 17.16 -6.38 6.24
C CYS A 307 17.60 -5.52 7.43
N ILE A 308 18.86 -5.66 7.87
CA ILE A 308 19.38 -4.91 9.00
C ILE A 308 20.70 -4.22 8.66
N ARG A 309 20.83 -2.96 9.06
CA ARG A 309 22.07 -2.19 9.02
C ARG A 309 22.56 -1.95 10.43
N LEU A 310 23.84 -2.24 10.69
CA LEU A 310 24.43 -2.16 12.02
C LEU A 310 25.69 -1.29 12.00
N SER A 311 25.97 -0.58 13.10
CA SER A 311 27.28 0.03 13.35
C SER A 311 28.30 -1.04 13.79
N PHE A 312 29.59 -0.72 13.91
CA PHE A 312 30.60 -1.68 14.37
C PHE A 312 30.25 -2.27 15.74
N ILE A 313 29.96 -1.41 16.71
CA ILE A 313 29.56 -1.82 18.06
C ILE A 313 28.27 -2.62 18.06
N ASP A 314 27.25 -2.16 17.34
CA ASP A 314 25.98 -2.88 17.29
C ASP A 314 26.15 -4.25 16.65
N THR A 315 27.03 -4.37 15.65
CA THR A 315 27.36 -5.65 15.00
C THR A 315 28.03 -6.60 15.97
N MET A 316 29.05 -6.12 16.70
CA MET A 316 29.76 -6.94 17.69
C MET A 316 28.84 -7.43 18.81
N HIS A 317 27.95 -6.57 19.32
CA HIS A 317 26.95 -6.97 20.31
C HIS A 317 25.91 -7.92 19.73
N PHE A 318 25.37 -7.61 18.54
CA PHE A 318 24.29 -8.40 17.91
C PHE A 318 24.74 -9.83 17.60
N PHE A 319 25.95 -10.02 17.09
CA PHE A 319 26.53 -11.34 16.79
C PHE A 319 27.26 -11.98 17.96
N LYS A 320 27.26 -11.33 19.15
CA LYS A 320 27.89 -11.85 20.36
C LYS A 320 29.39 -12.16 20.13
N VAL A 321 30.16 -11.22 19.61
CA VAL A 321 31.62 -11.38 19.45
C VAL A 321 32.27 -11.58 20.83
N GLU A 322 33.12 -12.60 20.97
CA GLU A 322 33.80 -12.98 22.22
C GLU A 322 35.30 -12.72 22.22
N THR A 323 35.88 -12.63 21.02
CA THR A 323 37.31 -12.38 20.80
C THR A 323 37.79 -11.10 21.48
N ALA A 324 39.06 -11.12 21.88
CA ALA A 324 39.75 -10.00 22.53
C ALA A 324 39.04 -9.45 23.79
N GLY A 325 38.40 -10.32 24.57
CA GLY A 325 37.71 -9.91 25.81
C GLY A 325 36.44 -9.10 25.60
N PHE A 326 35.93 -8.91 24.37
CA PHE A 326 34.74 -8.09 24.11
C PHE A 326 33.48 -8.61 24.84
N ALA A 327 33.43 -9.90 25.15
CA ALA A 327 32.34 -10.55 25.89
C ALA A 327 32.02 -9.86 27.23
N GLN A 328 33.02 -9.25 27.90
CA GLN A 328 32.84 -8.60 29.20
C GLN A 328 31.99 -7.31 29.12
N TYR A 329 31.87 -6.72 27.93
CA TYR A 329 31.10 -5.50 27.71
C TYR A 329 29.68 -5.75 27.19
N ARG A 330 29.21 -7.01 27.18
CA ARG A 330 27.87 -7.37 26.70
C ARG A 330 26.78 -6.71 27.54
N LYS A 331 25.76 -6.17 26.85
CA LYS A 331 24.58 -5.59 27.48
C LYS A 331 23.50 -6.65 27.69
N PRO A 332 22.92 -6.79 28.90
CA PRO A 332 21.85 -7.76 29.16
C PRO A 332 20.56 -7.54 28.35
N CYS A 333 20.33 -6.32 27.84
CA CYS A 333 19.05 -5.92 27.23
C CYS A 333 19.08 -5.72 25.71
N HIS A 334 20.22 -6.01 25.05
CA HIS A 334 20.35 -5.87 23.61
C HIS A 334 19.66 -7.03 22.89
N ILE A 335 19.09 -6.77 21.72
CA ILE A 335 18.66 -7.85 20.83
C ILE A 335 19.90 -8.45 20.15
N ASP A 336 19.91 -9.76 19.99
CA ASP A 336 20.98 -10.52 19.36
C ASP A 336 20.44 -11.34 18.18
N PHE A 337 21.35 -12.02 17.50
CA PHE A 337 21.03 -12.88 16.36
C PHE A 337 20.05 -14.02 16.70
N GLU A 338 19.93 -14.43 17.97
CA GLU A 338 19.04 -15.52 18.40
C GLU A 338 17.57 -15.16 18.17
N VAL A 339 17.26 -13.87 17.96
CA VAL A 339 15.92 -13.48 17.53
C VAL A 339 15.49 -14.15 16.21
N PHE A 340 16.43 -14.53 15.34
CA PHE A 340 16.14 -15.23 14.10
C PHE A 340 15.55 -16.63 14.33
N GLU A 341 15.85 -17.28 15.46
CA GLU A 341 15.22 -18.56 15.85
C GLU A 341 13.72 -18.40 16.14
N ARG A 342 13.29 -17.18 16.51
CA ARG A 342 11.87 -16.85 16.73
C ARG A 342 11.11 -16.56 15.43
N LEU A 343 11.78 -16.61 14.28
CA LEU A 343 11.22 -16.33 12.96
C LEU A 343 11.18 -17.63 12.14
N PRO A 344 10.15 -18.49 12.31
CA PRO A 344 10.13 -19.84 11.75
C PRO A 344 10.07 -19.86 10.21
N ARG A 345 9.64 -18.75 9.59
CA ARG A 345 9.50 -18.62 8.13
C ARG A 345 10.54 -17.68 7.51
N LEU A 346 11.61 -17.38 8.24
CA LEU A 346 12.66 -16.51 7.76
C LEU A 346 13.39 -17.17 6.59
N ASN A 347 13.16 -16.63 5.39
CA ASN A 347 13.75 -17.13 4.16
C ASN A 347 15.02 -16.36 3.81
N GLN A 348 15.01 -15.02 3.93
CA GLN A 348 16.10 -14.18 3.46
C GLN A 348 16.61 -13.24 4.55
N LEU A 349 17.93 -13.24 4.74
CA LEU A 349 18.64 -12.31 5.61
C LEU A 349 19.55 -11.41 4.77
N ILE A 350 19.39 -10.10 4.90
CA ILE A 350 20.29 -9.11 4.30
C ILE A 350 20.90 -8.29 5.43
N ILE A 351 22.21 -8.36 5.57
CA ILE A 351 22.94 -7.66 6.63
C ILE A 351 23.90 -6.67 5.97
N PHE A 352 23.74 -5.40 6.30
CA PHE A 352 24.65 -4.34 5.90
C PHE A 352 25.65 -4.14 7.02
N LEU A 353 26.89 -4.52 6.76
CA LEU A 353 28.00 -4.19 7.64
C LEU A 353 28.28 -2.67 7.61
N PRO A 354 28.99 -2.16 8.62
CA PRO A 354 29.53 -0.81 8.56
C PRO A 354 30.36 -0.66 7.29
N GLY A 355 30.01 0.30 6.43
CA GLY A 355 30.70 0.53 5.17
C GLY A 355 31.51 1.83 5.18
N ARG A 356 32.14 2.13 4.06
CA ARG A 356 33.02 3.30 3.82
C ARG A 356 32.49 4.64 4.33
N ASN A 357 31.18 4.85 4.19
CA ASN A 357 30.53 6.11 4.61
C ASN A 357 30.33 6.25 6.14
N TYR A 358 30.84 5.33 6.97
CA TYR A 358 30.74 5.42 8.43
C TYR A 358 31.83 6.30 9.01
N ILE A 359 31.45 7.11 9.99
CA ILE A 359 32.40 7.89 10.77
C ILE A 359 33.14 6.95 11.73
N LEU A 360 34.46 6.84 11.59
CA LEU A 360 35.34 6.02 12.43
C LEU A 360 35.68 6.71 13.75
N THR A 361 34.64 7.04 14.53
CA THR A 361 34.80 7.68 15.85
C THR A 361 33.88 7.00 16.86
N ASP A 362 34.38 6.83 18.08
CA ASP A 362 33.56 6.30 19.17
C ASP A 362 32.45 7.28 19.55
N MET A 363 31.26 6.76 19.82
CA MET A 363 30.11 7.61 20.16
C MET A 363 30.19 8.06 21.64
N PRO A 364 29.73 9.28 22.00
CA PRO A 364 29.85 9.84 23.36
C PRO A 364 29.19 9.03 24.50
N ARG A 365 28.42 7.99 24.16
CA ARG A 365 27.74 7.07 25.10
C ARG A 365 27.87 5.61 24.67
N GLN A 366 28.91 5.32 23.90
CA GLN A 366 29.28 3.96 23.54
C GLN A 366 29.60 3.19 24.81
N GLN A 367 28.97 2.03 24.97
CA GLN A 367 29.25 1.13 26.08
C GLN A 367 30.03 -0.03 25.49
N GLY A 368 31.25 -0.21 25.95
CA GLY A 368 32.24 -1.06 25.31
C GLY A 368 33.64 -0.48 25.50
N PRO A 369 34.68 -1.22 25.08
CA PRO A 369 35.99 -0.62 24.95
C PRO A 369 35.96 0.43 23.83
N PRO A 370 36.88 1.41 23.84
CA PRO A 370 37.11 2.26 22.68
C PRO A 370 37.50 1.37 21.49
N ILE A 371 36.81 1.51 20.36
CA ILE A 371 37.09 0.71 19.15
C ILE A 371 37.89 1.50 18.12
N PHE A 372 37.94 2.82 18.26
CA PHE A 372 38.68 3.70 17.37
C PHE A 372 39.69 4.53 18.17
N GLY A 373 40.99 4.26 17.94
CA GLY A 373 42.08 5.12 18.39
C GLY A 373 42.48 6.12 17.31
N ASP A 374 43.67 6.71 17.45
CA ASP A 374 44.20 7.71 16.50
C ASP A 374 44.38 7.14 15.08
N GLU A 375 44.80 5.87 14.98
CA GLU A 375 44.93 5.12 13.72
C GLU A 375 43.95 3.93 13.66
N PRO A 376 42.67 4.17 13.35
CA PRO A 376 41.64 3.14 13.39
C PRO A 376 41.85 2.08 12.29
N CYS A 377 41.64 0.81 12.66
CA CYS A 377 41.74 -0.32 11.75
C CYS A 377 40.38 -1.02 11.53
N PRO A 378 39.49 -0.49 10.67
CA PRO A 378 38.21 -1.12 10.38
C PRO A 378 38.37 -2.55 9.83
N ARG A 379 39.44 -2.85 9.09
CA ARG A 379 39.70 -4.21 8.55
C ARG A 379 39.81 -5.25 9.67
N ILE A 380 40.51 -4.97 10.76
CA ILE A 380 40.62 -5.89 11.90
C ILE A 380 39.25 -6.08 12.56
N LEU A 381 38.50 -5.00 12.77
CA LEU A 381 37.15 -5.06 13.34
C LEU A 381 36.21 -5.91 12.45
N HIS A 382 36.27 -5.71 11.14
CA HIS A 382 35.53 -6.50 10.16
C HIS A 382 35.89 -7.98 10.22
N ARG A 383 37.18 -8.34 10.37
CA ARG A 383 37.61 -9.74 10.47
C ARG A 383 37.05 -10.45 11.70
N LEU A 384 37.09 -9.79 12.87
CA LEU A 384 36.44 -10.32 14.09
C LEU A 384 34.94 -10.54 13.88
N ILE A 385 34.29 -9.62 13.17
CA ILE A 385 32.88 -9.73 12.81
C ILE A 385 32.66 -10.90 11.85
N TYR A 386 33.46 -11.04 10.78
CA TYR A 386 33.29 -12.08 9.77
C TYR A 386 33.36 -13.48 10.36
N GLU A 387 34.31 -13.74 11.25
CA GLU A 387 34.48 -15.04 11.90
C GLU A 387 33.20 -15.44 12.64
N ARG A 388 32.68 -14.53 13.47
CA ARG A 388 31.47 -14.81 14.24
C ARG A 388 30.20 -14.85 13.40
N VAL A 389 30.09 -13.95 12.42
CA VAL A 389 28.93 -13.88 11.49
C VAL A 389 28.86 -15.12 10.61
N ALA A 390 30.00 -15.61 10.13
CA ALA A 390 30.08 -16.82 9.31
C ALA A 390 29.57 -18.05 10.07
N GLU A 391 30.00 -18.23 11.31
CA GLU A 391 29.59 -19.34 12.18
C GLU A 391 28.09 -19.29 12.48
N VAL A 392 27.60 -18.15 12.96
CA VAL A 392 26.20 -18.00 13.40
C VAL A 392 25.22 -18.10 12.24
N LEU A 393 25.57 -17.52 11.09
CA LEU A 393 24.69 -17.48 9.92
C LEU A 393 24.81 -18.71 9.03
N ALA A 394 25.70 -19.66 9.34
CA ALA A 394 25.81 -20.92 8.60
C ALA A 394 24.49 -21.71 8.59
N LYS A 395 23.68 -21.59 9.66
CA LYS A 395 22.37 -22.27 9.79
C LYS A 395 21.30 -21.74 8.83
N TYR A 396 21.52 -20.59 8.21
CA TYR A 396 20.54 -19.93 7.35
C TYR A 396 20.99 -20.04 5.90
N PRO A 397 20.18 -20.62 4.99
CA PRO A 397 20.61 -20.88 3.61
C PRO A 397 20.78 -19.57 2.81
N PHE A 398 19.79 -18.67 2.84
CA PHE A 398 19.80 -17.45 2.02
C PHE A 398 20.19 -16.21 2.83
N VAL A 399 21.48 -16.01 2.99
CA VAL A 399 22.08 -14.85 3.66
C VAL A 399 22.90 -14.05 2.65
N THR A 400 22.66 -12.74 2.62
CA THR A 400 23.44 -11.77 1.86
C THR A 400 24.09 -10.80 2.84
N LEU A 401 25.41 -10.81 2.89
CA LEU A 401 26.20 -9.84 3.64
C LEU A 401 26.70 -8.78 2.66
N LEU A 402 26.54 -7.50 2.99
CA LEU A 402 26.88 -6.36 2.13
C LEU A 402 27.84 -5.41 2.86
N ASN A 403 28.48 -4.53 2.08
CA ASN A 403 29.50 -3.57 2.52
C ASN A 403 30.80 -4.23 3.01
N PHE A 404 31.33 -5.18 2.24
CA PHE A 404 32.70 -5.63 2.44
C PHE A 404 33.70 -4.50 2.16
N MET A 405 34.84 -4.54 2.84
CA MET A 405 35.95 -3.61 2.63
C MET A 405 36.45 -3.62 1.17
N ASP A 406 36.69 -4.84 0.67
CA ASP A 406 37.22 -5.19 -0.64
C ASP A 406 36.81 -6.63 -1.00
N GLU A 407 37.12 -7.06 -2.22
CA GLU A 407 36.81 -8.40 -2.73
C GLU A 407 37.55 -9.52 -1.99
N ILE A 408 38.72 -9.23 -1.42
CA ILE A 408 39.54 -10.19 -0.67
C ILE A 408 38.85 -10.55 0.64
N GLU A 409 38.35 -9.57 1.38
CA GLU A 409 37.60 -9.78 2.62
C GLU A 409 36.24 -10.44 2.34
N GLU A 410 35.61 -10.16 1.20
CA GLU A 410 34.40 -10.88 0.76
C GLU A 410 34.69 -12.37 0.53
N LEU A 411 35.78 -12.69 -0.18
CA LEU A 411 36.20 -14.07 -0.41
C LEU A 411 36.52 -14.78 0.91
N ARG A 412 37.22 -14.12 1.84
CA ARG A 412 37.52 -14.64 3.17
C ARG A 412 36.24 -15.03 3.92
N TYR A 413 35.25 -14.14 3.94
CA TYR A 413 33.96 -14.44 4.58
C TYR A 413 33.25 -15.62 3.91
N LYS A 414 33.22 -15.69 2.57
CA LYS A 414 32.61 -16.81 1.84
C LYS A 414 33.26 -18.14 2.19
N THR A 415 34.60 -18.18 2.31
CA THR A 415 35.34 -19.37 2.73
C THR A 415 34.97 -19.77 4.16
N LEU A 416 35.03 -18.84 5.11
CA LEU A 416 34.68 -19.09 6.52
C LEU A 416 33.23 -19.60 6.66
N ARG A 417 32.28 -19.02 5.93
CA ARG A 417 30.89 -19.46 5.96
C ARG A 417 30.72 -20.84 5.35
N LYS A 418 31.41 -21.15 4.25
CA LYS A 418 31.38 -22.49 3.64
C LYS A 418 31.93 -23.55 4.60
N GLU A 419 33.04 -23.26 5.27
CA GLU A 419 33.61 -24.14 6.29
C GLU A 419 32.65 -24.33 7.48
N ALA A 420 32.05 -23.26 7.98
CA ALA A 420 31.06 -23.31 9.05
C ALA A 420 29.77 -24.07 8.64
N MET A 421 29.34 -23.96 7.39
CA MET A 421 28.23 -24.75 6.86
C MET A 421 28.58 -26.25 6.80
N ASN A 422 29.81 -26.58 6.39
CA ASN A 422 30.28 -27.97 6.35
C ASN A 422 30.46 -28.57 7.76
N SER A 423 30.74 -27.73 8.77
CA SER A 423 30.92 -28.17 10.16
C SER A 423 29.61 -28.34 10.94
N LEU A 424 28.46 -27.96 10.37
CA LEU A 424 27.14 -28.27 10.92
C LEU A 424 26.90 -29.79 10.80
N ARG A 425 27.34 -30.52 11.84
CA ARG A 425 27.37 -32.00 11.91
C ARG A 425 26.01 -32.69 11.88
N PHE A 426 24.91 -31.96 12.03
CA PHE A 426 23.56 -32.53 12.02
C PHE A 426 22.69 -31.75 11.06
N SER A 427 22.13 -32.43 10.07
CA SER A 427 21.07 -31.87 9.24
C SER A 427 19.77 -31.77 10.05
N GLU A 428 18.85 -30.92 9.61
CA GLU A 428 17.51 -30.79 10.21
C GLU A 428 16.74 -32.13 10.20
N LYS A 429 17.08 -33.01 9.25
CA LYS A 429 16.58 -34.38 9.16
C LYS A 429 17.17 -35.28 10.25
N ASP A 430 18.48 -35.21 10.49
CA ASP A 430 19.15 -35.99 11.53
C ASP A 430 18.68 -35.59 12.94
N LEU A 431 18.40 -34.29 13.14
CA LEU A 431 17.79 -33.80 14.38
C LEU A 431 16.34 -34.29 14.53
N SER A 432 15.54 -34.27 13.45
CA SER A 432 14.17 -34.79 13.47
C SER A 432 14.13 -36.29 13.77
N GLU A 433 15.10 -37.05 13.26
CA GLU A 433 15.27 -38.48 13.50
C GLU A 433 15.61 -38.74 14.98
N LEU A 434 16.56 -37.98 15.55
CA LEU A 434 16.87 -37.99 16.99
C LEU A 434 15.64 -37.71 17.87
N TYR A 435 14.82 -36.73 17.51
CA TYR A 435 13.60 -36.41 18.26
C TYR A 435 12.47 -37.44 18.09
N THR A 436 12.49 -38.26 17.04
CA THR A 436 11.49 -39.32 16.82
C THR A 436 11.91 -40.65 17.42
N GLU A 437 13.21 -40.93 17.52
CA GLU A 437 13.75 -42.17 18.08
C GLU A 437 13.87 -42.16 19.62
N ASP A 438 14.12 -41.00 20.25
CA ASP A 438 14.37 -40.92 21.70
C ASP A 438 13.10 -40.77 22.58
N GLY A 439 11.89 -40.97 22.05
CA GLY A 439 10.69 -41.20 22.89
C GLY A 439 10.30 -40.09 23.90
N GLY A 440 10.90 -38.90 23.82
CA GLY A 440 10.66 -37.79 24.76
C GLY A 440 11.91 -37.44 25.56
N GLY A 441 12.29 -36.16 25.45
CA GLY A 441 13.46 -35.50 26.02
C GLY A 441 14.08 -36.06 27.31
N ILE A 442 15.40 -35.97 27.38
CA ILE A 442 16.19 -36.24 28.58
C ILE A 442 15.71 -35.35 29.73
N GLU A 443 15.21 -35.99 30.79
CA GLU A 443 14.85 -35.33 32.04
C GLU A 443 16.13 -34.80 32.69
N LEU A 444 16.25 -33.47 32.80
CA LEU A 444 17.38 -32.85 33.48
C LEU A 444 17.21 -33.06 34.99
N GLU A 445 18.27 -33.52 35.67
CA GLU A 445 18.29 -33.71 37.13
C GLU A 445 17.94 -32.42 37.90
N GLU A 446 18.17 -31.25 37.28
CA GLU A 446 17.71 -29.95 37.77
C GLU A 446 16.73 -29.30 36.78
N SER A 447 15.60 -28.80 37.31
CA SER A 447 14.66 -28.01 36.51
C SER A 447 15.29 -26.72 36.01
N VAL A 448 15.70 -26.70 34.74
CA VAL A 448 16.21 -25.49 34.08
C VAL A 448 15.05 -24.74 33.45
N TRP A 449 14.60 -23.67 34.09
CA TRP A 449 13.62 -22.75 33.49
C TRP A 449 14.29 -21.92 32.38
N PRO A 450 13.94 -22.10 31.10
CA PRO A 450 14.54 -21.31 30.02
C PRO A 450 14.07 -19.86 30.17
N GLY A 451 14.99 -18.95 30.51
CA GLY A 451 14.73 -17.52 30.57
C GLY A 451 14.34 -16.95 31.94
N VAL A 452 14.36 -17.74 33.02
CA VAL A 452 14.38 -17.18 34.38
C VAL A 452 15.84 -16.96 34.76
N TYR A 453 16.28 -15.71 34.70
CA TYR A 453 17.55 -15.32 35.33
C TYR A 453 17.51 -15.82 36.78
N LYS A 454 18.41 -16.74 37.16
CA LYS A 454 18.73 -16.95 38.58
C LYS A 454 19.12 -15.58 39.13
N LYS A 455 18.20 -14.93 39.85
CA LYS A 455 18.53 -13.77 40.67
C LYS A 455 19.56 -14.26 41.68
N ASN A 456 20.75 -13.69 41.59
CA ASN A 456 21.85 -13.85 42.54
C ASN A 456 22.49 -15.26 42.56
N VAL A 457 23.07 -15.68 41.44
CA VAL A 457 24.42 -16.24 41.59
C VAL A 457 25.30 -15.02 41.84
N GLY A 458 25.98 -14.98 42.99
CA GLY A 458 26.74 -13.83 43.45
C GLY A 458 27.56 -13.20 42.32
N GLN A 459 27.80 -11.89 42.41
CA GLN A 459 28.86 -11.23 41.65
C GLN A 459 30.15 -12.05 41.83
N VAL A 460 30.35 -13.03 40.96
CA VAL A 460 31.67 -13.54 40.67
C VAL A 460 32.34 -12.30 40.12
N ASN A 461 33.23 -11.71 40.90
CA ASN A 461 34.19 -10.72 40.45
C ASN A 461 34.94 -11.36 39.27
N ARG A 462 34.35 -11.29 38.07
CA ARG A 462 35.05 -11.60 36.83
C ARG A 462 36.14 -10.54 36.77
N ALA A 463 37.37 -10.95 37.05
CA ALA A 463 38.53 -10.10 36.87
C ALA A 463 38.42 -9.48 35.48
N PHE A 464 38.41 -8.15 35.40
CA PHE A 464 38.45 -7.46 34.12
C PHE A 464 39.70 -7.93 33.38
N VAL A 465 39.52 -8.58 32.23
CA VAL A 465 40.64 -8.93 31.38
C VAL A 465 41.02 -7.65 30.64
N PHE A 466 42.13 -7.05 31.07
CA PHE A 466 42.76 -5.94 30.35
C PHE A 466 43.51 -6.53 29.15
N ASP A 467 42.79 -6.70 28.05
CA ASP A 467 43.38 -7.07 26.77
C ASP A 467 43.95 -5.81 26.10
N SER A 468 45.23 -5.85 25.71
CA SER A 468 45.92 -4.74 25.00
C SER A 468 45.45 -4.57 23.56
N PHE A 469 44.50 -5.40 23.12
CA PHE A 469 43.90 -5.33 21.81
C PHE A 469 43.10 -4.04 21.55
N TRP A 470 42.49 -3.42 22.56
CA TRP A 470 41.59 -2.27 22.38
C TRP A 470 42.24 -0.92 22.72
N PRO A 471 42.11 0.12 21.86
CA PRO A 471 41.62 0.07 20.48
C PRO A 471 42.65 -0.56 19.53
N PRO A 472 42.21 -1.32 18.49
CA PRO A 472 43.14 -1.96 17.58
C PRO A 472 43.84 -0.94 16.68
N GLN A 473 45.17 -0.97 16.70
CA GLN A 473 46.01 -0.11 15.87
C GLN A 473 46.11 -0.65 14.43
N CYS A 474 46.12 0.25 13.44
CA CYS A 474 46.25 -0.13 12.05
C CYS A 474 47.68 -0.58 11.69
N ARG A 475 47.86 -1.88 11.46
CA ARG A 475 49.12 -2.48 10.98
C ARG A 475 49.06 -2.92 9.51
N CYS A 476 48.05 -2.48 8.78
CA CYS A 476 47.90 -2.81 7.36
C CYS A 476 48.93 -2.05 6.52
N GLN A 477 49.41 -2.70 5.44
CA GLN A 477 50.39 -2.12 4.53
C GLN A 477 49.94 -0.77 3.93
N VAL A 478 48.64 -0.66 3.65
CA VAL A 478 47.97 0.62 3.39
C VAL A 478 47.08 0.95 4.58
N ARG A 479 47.14 2.20 5.05
CA ARG A 479 46.36 2.66 6.20
C ARG A 479 44.88 2.52 5.89
N CYS A 480 44.16 1.76 6.72
CA CYS A 480 42.76 1.46 6.45
C CYS A 480 41.87 2.71 6.43
N LYS A 481 42.24 3.77 7.16
CA LYS A 481 41.55 5.08 7.14
C LYS A 481 41.58 5.77 5.78
N GLU A 482 42.52 5.42 4.90
CA GLU A 482 42.64 6.02 3.56
C GLU A 482 41.81 5.26 2.50
N ILE A 483 41.49 4.00 2.76
CA ILE A 483 40.70 3.13 1.88
C ILE A 483 39.23 3.14 2.27
N PHE A 484 38.96 3.26 3.58
CA PHE A 484 37.64 3.20 4.16
C PHE A 484 36.89 4.50 3.98
#